data_AF-A0A8J5LXS3-F1
#
_entry.id   AF-A0A8J5LXS3-F1
#
_cell.length_a   1.000
_cell.length_b   1.000
_cell.length_c   1.000
_cell.angle_alpha   90.00
_cell.angle_beta   90.00
_cell.angle_gamma   90.00
#
_symmetry.space_group_name_H-M   'P 1'
#
loop_
_entity.id
_entity.type
_entity.pdbx_description
1 polymer ?
#
loop_
_entity_poly.entity_id
_entity_poly.type
_entity_poly.pdbx_seq_one_letter_code
_entity_poly.pdbx_strand_id
1 'polypeptide(L)'
;MLTSKLLCQPSNSPDLNVLDLGLFNSIQVIQKKKSTRRIDELIEAVTDAFWEAPTRTVNAAFLSLQYSMDECIIHEGDNEFKPRHISKARLEREGRLPLSIRCSERAKQILSAPSVF
;
A
#
# COMPACT_ATOMS: atom_id res chain seq x y z
N MET A 1 3.98 26.38 -9.13
CA MET A 1 3.05 25.46 -9.81
C MET A 1 3.39 24.04 -9.40
N LEU A 2 2.46 23.30 -8.79
CA LEU A 2 2.61 21.85 -8.60
C LEU A 2 2.20 21.17 -9.92
N THR A 3 3.11 20.45 -10.56
CA THR A 3 2.80 19.70 -11.78
C THR A 3 2.14 18.37 -11.43
N SER A 4 0.84 18.22 -11.70
CA SER A 4 0.16 16.93 -11.56
C SER A 4 0.59 16.00 -12.70
N LYS A 5 1.27 14.90 -12.36
CA LYS A 5 1.60 13.83 -13.31
C LYS A 5 0.73 12.62 -13.03
N LEU A 6 0.13 12.06 -14.07
CA LEU A 6 -0.55 10.77 -13.98
C LEU A 6 0.51 9.66 -14.01
N LEU A 7 0.33 8.67 -13.15
CA LEU A 7 1.16 7.46 -13.11
C LEU A 7 0.34 6.29 -13.66
N CYS A 8 1.01 5.30 -14.24
CA CYS A 8 0.36 4.09 -14.73
C CYS A 8 -0.12 3.23 -13.55
N GLN A 9 -1.38 2.80 -13.58
CA GLN A 9 -1.93 1.80 -12.68
C GLN A 9 -2.49 0.64 -13.52
N PRO A 10 -1.97 -0.59 -13.35
CA PRO A 10 -2.48 -1.75 -14.09
C PRO A 10 -3.90 -2.10 -13.67
N SER A 11 -4.67 -2.64 -14.62
CA SER A 11 -6.04 -3.11 -14.38
C SER A 11 -6.07 -4.28 -13.40
N ASN A 12 -7.07 -4.34 -12.53
CA ASN A 12 -7.28 -5.42 -11.55
C ASN A 12 -6.09 -5.68 -10.60
N SER A 13 -5.30 -4.63 -10.28
CA SER A 13 -4.17 -4.74 -9.36
C SER A 13 -4.37 -3.87 -8.11
N PRO A 14 -5.27 -4.25 -7.19
CA PRO A 14 -5.45 -3.54 -5.93
C PRO A 14 -4.17 -3.55 -5.08
N ASP A 15 -3.34 -4.58 -5.21
CA ASP A 15 -2.03 -4.68 -4.55
C ASP A 15 -1.02 -3.63 -5.02
N LEU A 16 -1.32 -2.92 -6.12
CA LEU A 16 -0.54 -1.80 -6.63
C LEU A 16 -1.22 -0.44 -6.39
N ASN A 17 -2.25 -0.40 -5.54
CA ASN A 17 -2.90 0.83 -5.09
C ASN A 17 -2.66 1.09 -3.60
N VAL A 18 -1.94 2.16 -3.28
CA VAL A 18 -1.60 2.51 -1.89
C VAL A 18 -2.83 2.74 -0.99
N LEU A 19 -3.94 3.21 -1.57
CA LEU A 19 -5.16 3.48 -0.82
C LEU A 19 -5.84 2.19 -0.37
N ASP A 20 -5.90 1.20 -1.27
CA ASP A 20 -6.48 -0.13 -1.02
C ASP A 20 -5.59 -0.94 -0.06
N LEU A 21 -4.26 -0.85 -0.21
CA LEU A 21 -3.28 -1.59 0.59
C LEU A 21 -3.33 -1.30 2.11
N GLY A 22 -3.87 -0.16 2.54
CA GLY A 22 -3.88 0.13 3.97
C GLY A 22 -4.68 1.32 4.44
N LEU A 23 -4.82 2.38 3.63
CA LEU A 23 -5.50 3.59 4.10
C LEU A 23 -7.00 3.34 4.31
N PHE A 24 -7.70 2.83 3.30
CA PHE A 24 -9.14 2.57 3.41
C PHE A 24 -9.46 1.55 4.49
N ASN A 25 -8.67 0.48 4.60
CA ASN A 25 -8.85 -0.51 5.65
C ASN A 25 -8.68 0.12 7.06
N SER A 26 -7.67 0.96 7.26
CA SER A 26 -7.46 1.64 8.55
C SER A 26 -8.61 2.57 8.91
N ILE A 27 -9.08 3.37 7.96
CA ILE A 27 -10.23 4.26 8.15
C ILE A 27 -11.47 3.42 8.49
N GLN A 28 -11.72 2.35 7.73
CA GLN A 28 -12.86 1.48 7.95
C GLN A 28 -12.83 0.80 9.33
N VAL A 29 -11.67 0.36 9.80
CA VAL A 29 -11.51 -0.24 11.15
C VAL A 29 -11.84 0.77 12.25
N ILE A 30 -11.49 2.05 12.08
CA ILE A 30 -11.80 3.10 13.05
C ILE A 30 -13.28 3.47 12.97
N GLN A 31 -13.79 3.70 11.75
CA GLN A 31 -15.18 4.05 11.51
C GLN A 31 -16.14 3.00 12.06
N LYS A 32 -15.84 1.70 11.93
CA LYS A 32 -16.68 0.60 12.44
C LYS A 32 -16.83 0.57 13.97
N LYS A 33 -16.03 1.33 14.71
CA LYS A 33 -16.18 1.50 16.17
C LYS A 33 -17.28 2.51 16.53
N LYS A 34 -17.73 3.31 15.57
CA LYS A 34 -18.79 4.30 15.72
C LYS A 34 -20.10 3.71 15.18
N SER A 35 -21.15 3.71 15.99
CA SER A 35 -22.49 3.31 15.53
C SER A 35 -23.11 4.49 14.78
N THR A 36 -23.47 4.28 13.53
CA THR A 36 -24.09 5.30 12.67
C THR A 36 -25.41 4.73 12.13
N ARG A 37 -26.46 5.54 12.11
CA ARG A 37 -27.81 5.19 11.66
C ARG A 37 -28.28 6.03 10.49
N ARG A 38 -27.54 7.10 10.17
CA ARG A 38 -27.84 8.05 9.10
C ARG A 38 -26.59 8.36 8.28
N ILE A 39 -26.79 8.90 7.09
CA ILE A 39 -25.71 9.22 6.14
C ILE A 39 -24.81 10.33 6.68
N ASP A 40 -25.39 11.36 7.30
CA ASP A 40 -24.65 12.46 7.95
C ASP A 40 -23.72 11.95 9.06
N GLU A 41 -24.23 11.07 9.92
CA GLU A 41 -23.43 10.43 10.96
C GLU A 41 -22.31 9.55 10.37
N LEU A 42 -22.57 8.87 9.25
CA LEU A 42 -21.56 8.08 8.55
C LEU A 42 -20.45 8.95 7.95
N ILE A 43 -20.80 10.08 7.32
CA ILE A 43 -19.84 11.02 6.76
C ILE A 43 -18.95 11.59 7.87
N GLU A 44 -19.53 11.99 9.00
CA GLU A 44 -18.79 12.46 10.17
C GLU A 44 -17.85 11.36 10.70
N ALA A 45 -18.35 10.14 10.88
CA ALA A 45 -17.55 9.03 11.37
C ALA A 45 -16.36 8.68 10.46
N VAL A 46 -16.54 8.72 9.13
CA VAL A 46 -15.44 8.50 8.16
C VAL A 46 -14.44 9.67 8.20
N THR A 47 -14.93 10.90 8.30
CA THR A 47 -14.09 12.11 8.34
C THR A 47 -13.20 12.09 9.58
N ASP A 48 -13.78 11.82 10.75
CA ASP A 48 -13.00 11.66 11.97
C ASP A 48 -12.00 10.49 11.85
N ALA A 49 -12.44 9.35 11.33
CA ALA A 49 -11.58 8.18 11.16
C ALA A 49 -10.38 8.46 10.26
N PHE A 50 -10.53 9.35 9.26
CA PHE A 50 -9.42 9.82 8.44
C PHE A 50 -8.40 10.62 9.28
N TRP A 51 -8.84 11.55 10.12
CA TRP A 51 -7.96 12.35 10.97
C TRP A 51 -7.34 11.55 12.12
N GLU A 52 -8.05 10.54 12.63
CA GLU A 52 -7.58 9.60 13.65
C GLU A 52 -6.62 8.54 13.07
N ALA A 53 -6.63 8.32 11.75
CA ALA A 53 -5.80 7.30 11.11
C ALA A 53 -4.30 7.59 11.35
N PRO A 54 -3.54 6.64 11.92
CA PRO A 54 -2.14 6.89 12.21
C PRO A 54 -1.31 7.12 10.95
N THR A 55 -0.44 8.14 10.95
CA THR A 55 0.48 8.39 9.82
C THR A 55 1.38 7.18 9.51
N ARG A 56 1.75 6.40 10.54
CA ARG A 56 2.49 5.13 10.38
C ARG A 56 1.77 4.13 9.46
N THR A 57 0.43 4.16 9.39
CA THR A 57 -0.35 3.33 8.47
C THR A 57 -0.05 3.69 7.02
N VAL A 58 0.00 4.98 6.70
CA VAL A 58 0.31 5.47 5.35
C VAL A 58 1.72 5.05 4.96
N ASN A 59 2.70 5.25 5.85
CA ASN A 59 4.07 4.79 5.62
C ASN A 59 4.14 3.27 5.39
N ALA A 60 3.45 2.49 6.22
CA ALA A 60 3.38 1.04 6.08
C ALA A 60 2.69 0.59 4.78
N ALA A 61 1.75 1.37 4.23
CA ALA A 61 1.10 1.11 2.94
C ALA A 61 2.08 1.35 1.79
N PHE A 62 2.84 2.44 1.79
CA PHE A 62 3.88 2.70 0.77
C PHE A 62 4.97 1.63 0.75
N LEU A 63 5.42 1.16 1.92
CA LEU A 63 6.37 0.05 1.97
C LEU A 63 5.77 -1.25 1.42
N SER A 64 4.47 -1.48 1.63
CA SER A 64 3.77 -2.63 1.02
C SER A 64 3.74 -2.51 -0.49
N LEU A 65 3.41 -1.32 -1.01
CA LEU A 65 3.36 -1.05 -2.43
C LEU A 65 4.69 -1.39 -3.10
N GLN A 66 5.81 -0.97 -2.52
CA GLN A 66 7.13 -1.28 -3.04
C GLN A 66 7.45 -2.78 -3.02
N TYR A 67 6.98 -3.51 -2.01
CA TYR A 67 7.07 -4.98 -2.00
C TYR A 67 6.18 -5.61 -3.07
N SER A 68 4.93 -5.17 -3.21
CA SER A 68 4.02 -5.67 -4.25
C SER A 68 4.58 -5.42 -5.65
N MET A 69 5.24 -4.29 -5.88
CA MET A 69 5.95 -4.00 -7.13
C MET A 69 7.09 -4.99 -7.38
N ASP A 70 7.89 -5.30 -6.35
CA ASP A 70 8.98 -6.28 -6.45
C ASP A 70 8.44 -7.68 -6.77
N GLU A 71 7.39 -8.13 -6.08
CA GLU A 71 6.73 -9.41 -6.34
C GLU A 71 6.10 -9.45 -7.74
N CYS A 72 5.43 -8.38 -8.17
CA CYS A 72 4.86 -8.28 -9.53
C CYS A 72 5.95 -8.46 -10.60
N ILE A 73 7.12 -7.85 -10.42
CA ILE A 73 8.26 -8.05 -11.33
C ILE A 73 8.77 -9.48 -11.26
N ILE A 74 8.92 -10.05 -10.06
CA ILE A 74 9.37 -11.44 -9.85
C ILE A 74 8.46 -12.45 -10.53
N HIS A 75 7.17 -12.14 -10.59
CA HIS A 75 6.12 -12.94 -11.19
C HIS A 75 5.76 -12.48 -12.62
N GLU A 76 6.67 -11.76 -13.29
CA GLU A 76 6.55 -11.40 -14.71
C GLU A 76 5.26 -10.63 -15.06
N GLY A 77 4.75 -9.84 -14.12
CA GLY A 77 3.54 -9.02 -14.28
C GLY A 77 2.26 -9.64 -13.73
N ASP A 78 2.30 -10.88 -13.24
CA ASP A 78 1.17 -11.52 -12.57
C ASP A 78 0.84 -10.82 -11.23
N ASN A 79 -0.41 -10.93 -10.79
CA ASN A 79 -0.95 -10.37 -9.55
C ASN A 79 -1.37 -11.44 -8.52
N GLU A 80 -1.25 -12.74 -8.83
CA GLU A 80 -1.58 -13.83 -7.89
C GLU A 80 -0.48 -14.11 -6.83
N PHE A 81 0.43 -13.16 -6.59
CA PHE A 81 1.46 -13.29 -5.57
C PHE A 81 0.93 -13.03 -4.16
N LYS A 82 1.57 -13.63 -3.14
CA LYS A 82 1.22 -13.39 -1.74
C LYS A 82 1.92 -12.13 -1.24
N PRO A 83 1.21 -11.17 -0.62
CA PRO A 83 1.83 -10.00 -0.03
C PRO A 83 2.89 -10.37 1.00
N ARG A 84 4.06 -9.74 0.88
CA ARG A 84 5.19 -10.01 1.78
C ARG A 84 5.00 -9.33 3.14
N HIS A 85 4.90 -10.12 4.20
CA HIS A 85 4.77 -9.62 5.57
C HIS A 85 6.13 -9.51 6.29
N ILE A 86 6.69 -8.30 6.37
CA ILE A 86 8.00 -8.05 7.04
C ILE A 86 7.89 -7.58 8.50
N SER A 87 6.72 -7.72 9.14
CA SER A 87 6.50 -7.24 10.50
C SER A 87 6.84 -5.75 10.70
N LYS A 88 6.35 -4.88 9.79
CA LYS A 88 6.63 -3.43 9.76
C LYS A 88 6.50 -2.75 11.13
N ALA A 89 5.44 -3.04 11.89
CA ALA A 89 5.23 -2.47 13.22
C ALA A 89 6.33 -2.85 14.23
N ARG A 90 6.89 -4.06 14.12
CA ARG A 90 8.03 -4.47 14.94
C ARG A 90 9.30 -3.71 14.54
N LEU A 91 9.58 -3.64 13.24
CA LEU A 91 10.76 -2.92 12.73
C LEU A 91 10.71 -1.42 13.07
N GLU A 92 9.53 -0.81 13.03
CA GLU A 92 9.32 0.58 13.44
C GLU A 92 9.68 0.78 14.92
N ARG A 93 9.19 -0.10 15.80
CA ARG A 93 9.49 -0.07 17.24
C ARG A 93 10.99 -0.26 17.54
N GLU A 94 11.66 -1.08 16.75
CA GLU A 94 13.11 -1.30 16.85
C GLU A 94 13.94 -0.16 16.20
N GLY A 95 13.32 0.83 15.56
CA GLY A 95 14.03 1.89 14.82
C GLY A 95 14.72 1.38 13.55
N ARG A 96 14.31 0.23 13.02
CA ARG A 96 14.93 -0.49 11.90
C ARG A 96 14.05 -0.55 10.65
N LEU A 97 12.91 0.13 10.67
CA LEU A 97 12.02 0.18 9.50
C LEU A 97 12.71 0.93 8.36
N PRO A 98 12.88 0.33 7.17
CA PRO A 98 13.50 1.01 6.05
C PRO A 98 12.59 2.17 5.57
N LEU A 99 13.22 3.24 5.11
CA LEU A 99 12.52 4.37 4.46
C LEU A 99 11.98 3.98 3.07
N SER A 100 12.68 3.07 2.39
CA SER A 100 12.30 2.53 1.08
C SER A 100 12.84 1.12 0.95
N ILE A 101 12.07 0.27 0.30
CA ILE A 101 12.45 -1.07 -0.10
C ILE A 101 13.29 -0.98 -1.36
N ARG A 102 14.38 -1.75 -1.41
CA ARG A 102 15.21 -1.91 -2.60
C ARG A 102 14.64 -3.05 -3.44
N CYS A 103 14.67 -2.87 -4.76
CA CYS A 103 14.41 -3.93 -5.72
C CYS A 103 15.32 -5.14 -5.43
N SER A 104 14.74 -6.34 -5.36
CA SER A 104 15.48 -7.56 -5.08
C SER A 104 16.38 -7.96 -6.25
N GLU A 105 17.40 -8.77 -5.99
CA GLU A 105 18.29 -9.26 -7.05
C GLU A 105 17.52 -10.06 -8.11
N ARG A 106 16.47 -10.78 -7.72
CA ARG A 106 15.62 -11.52 -8.66
C ARG A 106 14.82 -10.59 -9.57
N ALA A 107 14.19 -9.57 -9.00
CA ALA A 107 13.49 -8.56 -9.79
C ALA A 107 14.45 -7.83 -10.74
N LYS A 108 15.66 -7.48 -10.29
CA LYS A 108 16.70 -6.88 -11.16
C LYS A 108 17.10 -7.80 -12.31
N GLN A 109 17.26 -9.10 -12.06
CA GLN A 109 17.60 -10.08 -13.10
C GLN A 109 16.53 -10.13 -14.18
N ILE A 110 15.25 -10.16 -13.79
CA ILE A 110 14.11 -10.17 -14.73
C ILE A 110 14.07 -8.87 -15.53
N LEU A 111 14.24 -7.71 -14.87
CA LEU A 111 14.28 -6.41 -15.55
C LEU A 111 15.48 -6.25 -16.49
N SER A 112 16.58 -6.95 -16.24
CA SER A 112 17.79 -6.91 -17.07
C SER A 112 17.78 -7.96 -18.17
N ALA A 113 16.84 -8.92 -18.14
CA ALA A 113 16.69 -9.90 -19.18
C ALA A 113 16.20 -9.22 -20.47
N PRO A 114 16.69 -9.64 -21.66
CA PRO A 114 16.13 -9.17 -22.91
C PRO A 114 14.63 -9.45 -22.91
N SER A 115 13.81 -8.42 -23.15
CA SER A 115 12.36 -8.61 -23.28
C SER A 115 12.08 -9.65 -24.36
N VAL A 116 11.29 -10.67 -24.04
CA VAL A 116 10.90 -11.74 -24.98
C VAL A 116 9.69 -11.30 -25.84
N PHE A 117 9.55 -10.00 -26.07
CA PHE A 117 8.50 -9.38 -26.88
C PHE A 117 9.14 -8.59 -28.02
#